data_AF-A0A1H3I4M7-F1
#
_entry.id   AF-A0A1H3I4M7-F1
#
_cell.length_a   1.000
_cell.length_b   1.000
_cell.length_c   1.000
_cell.angle_alpha   90.00
_cell.angle_beta   90.00
_cell.angle_gamma   90.00
#
_symmetry.space_group_name_H-M   'P 1'
#
loop_
_entity.id
_entity.type
_entity.pdbx_description
1 polymer ?
#
loop_
_entity_poly.entity_id
_entity_poly.type
_entity_poly.pdbx_seq_one_letter_code
_entity_poly.pdbx_strand_id
1 'polypeptide(L)' 'MSTMIDRLRTRRDATRRARAIERALRSATSPAVRDEILLIAQRYYG' A
#
# COMPACT_ATOMS: atom_id res chain seq x y z
N MET A 1 -9.07 0.83 24.14
CA MET A 1 -9.75 2.08 23.75
C MET A 1 -8.89 2.76 22.69
N SER A 2 -9.28 2.79 21.41
CA SER A 2 -8.47 3.41 20.35
C SER A 2 -8.63 4.93 20.38
N THR A 3 -7.52 5.64 20.58
CA THR A 3 -7.53 7.10 20.70
C THR A 3 -7.66 7.77 19.32
N MET A 4 -8.06 9.04 19.31
CA MET A 4 -8.10 9.84 18.08
C MET A 4 -6.72 9.91 17.38
N ILE A 5 -5.64 9.87 18.16
CA ILE A 5 -4.26 9.81 17.66
C ILE A 5 -3.99 8.48 16.94
N ASP A 6 -4.46 7.37 17.49
CA ASP A 6 -4.28 6.05 16.87
C ASP A 6 -4.99 5.97 15.52
N ARG A 7 -6.22 6.51 15.43
CA ARG A 7 -6.96 6.58 14.16
C ARG A 7 -6.22 7.41 13.11
N LEU A 8 -5.65 8.55 13.52
CA LEU A 8 -4.87 9.40 12.63
C LEU A 8 -3.61 8.69 12.12
N ARG A 9 -2.92 7.97 13.01
CA ARG A 9 -1.73 7.16 12.65
C ARG A 9 -2.10 6.07 11.65
N THR A 10 -3.13 5.27 11.93
CA THR A 10 -3.60 4.21 11.01
C THR A 10 -3.96 4.78 9.64
N ARG A 11 -4.67 5.92 9.58
CA ARG A 11 -5.02 6.56 8.32
C ARG A 11 -3.80 7.03 7.53
N ARG A 12 -2.79 7.61 8.21
CA ARG A 12 -1.55 8.03 7.57
C ARG A 12 -0.75 6.84 7.04
N ASP A 13 -0.66 5.77 7.82
CA ASP A 13 0.07 4.57 7.40
C ASP A 13 -0.61 3.91 6.20
N ALA A 14 -1.95 3.80 6.20
CA ALA A 14 -2.71 3.34 5.04
C ALA A 14 -2.44 4.20 3.80
N THR A 15 -2.45 5.53 3.96
CA THR A 15 -2.17 6.48 2.88
C THR A 15 -0.73 6.33 2.36
N ARG A 16 0.24 6.12 3.25
CA ARG A 16 1.65 5.94 2.89
C ARG A 16 1.85 4.66 2.08
N ARG A 17 1.23 3.55 2.51
CA ARG A 17 1.26 2.26 1.82
C ARG A 17 0.64 2.36 0.42
N ALA A 18 -0.53 2.98 0.31
CA ALA A 18 -1.21 3.19 -0.98
C ALA A 18 -0.31 3.95 -1.98
N ARG A 19 0.34 5.04 -1.54
CA ARG A 19 1.26 5.81 -2.38
C ARG A 19 2.49 5.01 -2.81
N ALA A 20 3.03 4.15 -1.93
CA ALA A 20 4.17 3.31 -2.27
C ALA A 20 3.80 2.28 -3.35
N ILE A 21 2.64 1.64 -3.21
CA ILE A 21 2.11 0.69 -4.21
C ILE A 21 1.87 1.41 -5.54
N GLU A 22 1.20 2.57 -5.53
CA GLU A 22 0.94 3.34 -6.75
C GLU A 22 2.25 3.71 -7.47
N ARG A 23 3.27 4.16 -6.73
CA ARG A 23 4.59 4.47 -7.29
C ARG A 23 5.22 3.23 -7.94
N ALA A 24 5.18 2.08 -7.26
CA ALA A 24 5.73 0.84 -7.78
C ALA A 24 5.02 0.41 -9.08
N LEU A 25 3.69 0.48 -9.11
CA LEU A 25 2.88 0.18 -10.29
C LEU A 25 3.16 1.12 -11.46
N ARG A 26 3.35 2.42 -11.19
CA ARG A 26 3.72 3.42 -12.20
C ARG A 26 5.12 3.17 -12.78
N SER A 27 6.07 2.76 -11.95
CA SER A 27 7.43 2.43 -12.41
C SER A 27 7.54 1.08 -13.11
N ALA A 28 6.61 0.16 -12.87
CA ALA A 28 6.60 -1.15 -13.49
C ALA A 28 6.18 -1.07 -14.97
N THR A 29 7.10 -1.44 -15.86
CA THR A 29 6.93 -1.46 -17.32
C THR A 29 6.36 -2.79 -17.83
N SER A 30 6.56 -3.88 -17.09
CA SER A 30 6.04 -5.21 -17.44
C SER A 30 4.69 -5.48 -16.74
N PRO A 31 3.68 -6.01 -17.45
CA PRO A 31 2.43 -6.47 -16.83
C PRO A 31 2.66 -7.51 -15.73
N ALA A 32 3.55 -8.48 -15.96
CA ALA A 32 3.85 -9.53 -14.98
C ALA A 32 4.39 -8.95 -13.65
N VAL A 33 5.24 -7.93 -13.73
CA VAL A 33 5.79 -7.25 -12.55
C VAL A 33 4.70 -6.47 -11.81
N ARG A 34 3.72 -5.89 -12.52
CA ARG A 34 2.57 -5.24 -11.88
C ARG A 34 1.73 -6.25 -11.11
N ASP A 35 1.47 -7.42 -11.69
CA ASP A 35 0.71 -8.48 -11.04
C ASP A 35 1.42 -8.96 -9.77
N GLU A 36 2.75 -9.16 -9.82
CA GLU A 36 3.54 -9.49 -8.63
C GLU A 36 3.45 -8.42 -7.54
N ILE A 37 3.55 -7.13 -7.90
CA ILE A 37 3.40 -6.02 -6.94
C ILE A 37 2.03 -6.07 -6.26
N LEU A 38 0.96 -6.33 -7.02
CA LEU A 38 -0.40 -6.44 -6.46
C LEU A 38 -0.53 -7.64 -5.53
N LEU A 39 0.02 -8.80 -5.92
CA LEU A 39 -0.04 -10.04 -5.15
C LEU A 39 0.73 -9.91 -3.82
N ILE A 40 1.89 -9.28 -3.86
CA ILE A 40 2.68 -8.93 -2.67
C ILE A 40 1.92 -7.92 -1.81
N ALA A 41 1.39 -6.84 -2.39
CA ALA A 41 0.65 -5.84 -1.64
C ALA A 41 -0.57 -6.43 -0.93
N GLN A 42 -1.33 -7.30 -1.59
CA GLN A 42 -2.45 -8.01 -0.99
C GLN A 42 -2.01 -8.93 0.15
N ARG A 43 -0.89 -9.65 0.01
CA ARG A 43 -0.36 -10.53 1.06
C ARG A 43 0.04 -9.78 2.33
N TYR A 44 0.61 -8.58 2.20
CA TYR A 44 1.14 -7.83 3.35
C TYR A 44 0.17 -6.80 3.92
N TYR A 45 -0.83 -6.36 3.16
CA TYR A 45 -1.73 -5.28 3.56
C TYR A 45 -3.22 -5.60 3.43
N GLY A 46 -3.60 -6.74 2.82
CA GLY A 46 -4.95 -7.28 2.85
C GLY A 46 -5.24 -7.96 4.18
#